data_AF-A0A382BGI1-F1
#
_entry.id   AF-A0A382BGI1-F1
#
_cell.length_a   1.000
_cell.length_b   1.000
_cell.length_c   1.000
_cell.angle_alpha   90.00
_cell.angle_beta   90.00
_cell.angle_gamma   90.00
#
_symmetry.space_group_name_H-M   'P 1'
#
loop_
_entity.id
_entity.type
_entity.pdbx_description
1 polymer ?
#
loop_
_entity_poly.entity_id
_entity_poly.type
_entity_poly.pdbx_seq_one_letter_code
_entity_poly.pdbx_strand_id
1 'polypeptide(L)'
;MDGGNFIEGYRDGVRIVKGSAKLSSKFVCPFVKIDENTVLESSLVKRQDGEKPYIQTRAKNGRPLNAGRVEYILYSHDVLAENDEQSTDAEWELISVHAIPEGVDKLPMGPVTMMRNQLELPGGTKAQYSSDEWAEAVRFWQQYAALDNS
;
A
#
# COMPACT_ATOMS: atom_id res chain seq x y z
N MET A 1 4.74 -27.15 13.22
CA MET A 1 4.38 -26.39 12.01
C MET A 1 5.43 -25.32 11.88
N ASP A 2 6.37 -25.51 10.95
CA ASP A 2 7.44 -24.54 10.74
C ASP A 2 6.81 -23.26 10.19
N GLY A 3 6.74 -22.24 11.06
CA GLY A 3 6.18 -20.94 10.71
C GLY A 3 6.95 -20.36 9.54
N GLY A 4 6.26 -20.13 8.43
CA GLY A 4 6.83 -19.34 7.34
C GLY A 4 7.29 -17.98 7.86
N ASN A 5 8.35 -17.42 7.28
CA ASN A 5 8.85 -16.09 7.65
C ASN A 5 7.90 -15.00 7.11
N PHE A 6 6.81 -14.74 7.81
CA PHE A 6 5.88 -13.65 7.54
C PHE A 6 5.75 -12.72 8.76
N ILE A 7 5.26 -11.51 8.51
CA ILE A 7 4.88 -10.54 9.54
C ILE A 7 3.37 -10.40 9.47
N GLU A 8 2.71 -10.27 10.63
CA GLU A 8 1.29 -9.93 10.66
C GLU A 8 1.07 -8.51 10.10
N GLY A 9 -0.01 -8.38 9.35
CA GLY A 9 -0.45 -7.11 8.76
C GLY A 9 -1.14 -6.22 9.79
N TYR A 10 -1.90 -5.26 9.29
CA TYR A 10 -2.62 -4.28 10.13
C TYR A 10 -3.86 -4.87 10.83
N ARG A 11 -4.32 -6.06 10.43
CA ARG A 11 -5.40 -6.82 11.06
C ARG A 11 -5.18 -8.32 10.91
N ASP A 12 -5.92 -9.10 11.69
CA ASP A 12 -5.96 -10.55 11.54
C ASP A 12 -6.46 -10.95 10.13
N GLY A 13 -5.86 -12.01 9.58
CA GLY A 13 -6.08 -12.44 8.20
C GLY A 13 -5.33 -11.63 7.13
N VAL A 14 -4.39 -10.76 7.51
CA VAL A 14 -3.47 -10.07 6.58
C VAL A 14 -2.03 -10.39 6.94
N ARG A 15 -1.23 -10.82 5.95
CA ARG A 15 0.19 -11.17 6.13
C ARG A 15 1.09 -10.46 5.16
N ILE A 16 2.30 -10.20 5.60
CA ILE A 16 3.37 -9.59 4.81
C ILE A 16 4.51 -10.59 4.69
N VAL A 17 4.79 -11.02 3.46
CA VAL A 17 5.94 -11.89 3.16
C VAL A 17 7.03 -11.07 2.51
N LYS A 18 8.24 -11.12 3.07
CA LYS A 18 9.40 -10.41 2.52
C LYS A 18 9.97 -11.18 1.33
N GLY A 19 10.08 -10.52 0.18
CA GLY A 19 10.80 -11.04 -0.97
C GLY A 19 12.30 -11.10 -0.74
N SER A 20 12.99 -11.97 -1.47
CA SER A 20 14.46 -12.06 -1.40
C SER A 20 15.12 -10.76 -1.85
N ALA A 21 16.28 -10.42 -1.28
CA ALA A 21 17.04 -9.23 -1.67
C ALA A 21 17.39 -9.19 -3.17
N LYS A 22 17.53 -10.36 -3.83
CA LYS A 22 17.78 -10.45 -5.28
C LYS A 22 16.59 -10.00 -6.13
N LEU A 23 15.39 -9.94 -5.55
CA LEU A 23 14.18 -9.52 -6.26
C LEU A 23 14.00 -8.01 -6.22
N SER A 24 14.55 -7.28 -5.23
CA SER A 24 14.29 -5.84 -5.11
C SER A 24 14.70 -5.04 -6.35
N SER A 25 15.84 -5.38 -6.95
CA SER A 25 16.32 -4.75 -8.19
C SER A 25 15.46 -5.07 -9.44
N LYS A 26 14.47 -5.96 -9.32
CA LYS A 26 13.54 -6.31 -10.42
C LYS A 26 12.22 -5.55 -10.33
N PHE A 27 11.98 -4.80 -9.25
CA PHE A 27 10.77 -4.00 -9.07
C PHE A 27 11.08 -2.51 -9.18
N VAL A 28 10.15 -1.78 -9.79
CA VAL A 28 10.18 -0.32 -9.79
C VAL A 28 9.48 0.16 -8.52
N CYS A 29 10.20 0.86 -7.65
CA CYS A 29 9.57 1.61 -6.57
C CYS A 29 9.00 2.91 -7.17
N PRO A 30 7.67 3.11 -7.15
CA PRO A 30 7.03 4.22 -7.86
C PRO A 30 7.20 5.56 -7.13
N PHE A 31 7.76 5.57 -5.93
CA PHE A 31 7.83 6.77 -5.10
C PHE A 31 9.01 7.65 -5.47
N VAL A 32 8.78 8.95 -5.45
CA VAL A 32 9.82 9.99 -5.43
C VAL A 32 9.85 10.61 -4.04
N LYS A 33 11.02 11.12 -3.63
CA LYS A 33 11.12 11.97 -2.45
C LYS A 33 10.76 13.41 -2.86
N ILE A 34 9.82 14.01 -2.16
CA ILE A 34 9.32 15.37 -2.46
C ILE A 34 10.35 16.39 -1.96
N ASP A 35 10.58 17.42 -2.76
CA ASP A 35 11.37 18.61 -2.46
C ASP A 35 10.69 19.87 -3.02
N GLU A 36 11.32 21.04 -2.87
CA GLU A 36 10.80 22.32 -3.36
C GLU A 36 10.64 22.42 -4.89
N ASN A 37 11.24 21.50 -5.65
CA ASN A 37 11.20 21.46 -7.11
C ASN A 37 10.18 20.42 -7.62
N THR A 38 9.52 19.70 -6.71
CA THR A 38 8.55 18.68 -7.06
C THR A 38 7.23 19.33 -7.48
N VAL A 39 6.79 19.01 -8.70
CA VAL A 39 5.49 19.40 -9.25
C VAL A 39 4.48 18.33 -8.89
N LEU A 40 3.46 18.71 -8.12
CA LEU A 40 2.38 17.82 -7.71
C LEU A 40 1.12 18.08 -8.55
N GLU A 41 0.43 17.02 -8.93
CA GLU A 41 -0.89 17.07 -9.56
C GLU A 41 -1.88 16.32 -8.67
N SER A 42 -3.04 16.93 -8.44
CA SER A 42 -4.15 16.28 -7.74
C SER A 42 -5.34 16.12 -8.68
N SER A 43 -5.85 14.90 -8.77
CA SER A 43 -6.97 14.55 -9.64
C SER A 43 -7.99 13.69 -8.89
N LEU A 44 -9.23 13.68 -9.41
CA LEU A 44 -10.30 12.83 -8.88
C LEU A 44 -10.22 11.46 -9.57
N VAL A 45 -9.98 10.39 -8.80
CA VAL A 45 -9.77 9.04 -9.32
C VAL A 45 -10.70 8.02 -8.68
N LYS A 46 -10.83 6.84 -9.30
CA LYS A 46 -11.46 5.63 -8.74
C LYS A 46 -10.50 4.46 -8.91
N ARG A 47 -10.39 3.55 -7.93
CA ARG A 47 -9.52 2.35 -8.05
C ARG A 47 -10.18 1.25 -8.87
N GLN A 48 -11.49 1.08 -8.68
CA GLN A 48 -12.29 0.05 -9.35
C GLN A 48 -13.76 0.52 -9.44
N ASP A 49 -14.54 -0.17 -10.25
CA ASP A 49 -15.97 0.06 -10.36
C ASP A 49 -16.67 -0.20 -9.01
N GLY A 50 -17.72 0.57 -8.73
CA GLY A 50 -18.41 0.53 -7.43
C GLY A 50 -17.77 1.37 -6.32
N GLU A 51 -16.51 1.81 -6.45
CA GLU A 51 -15.90 2.72 -5.48
C GLU A 51 -16.30 4.20 -5.67
N LYS A 52 -16.53 4.88 -4.55
CA LYS A 52 -16.62 6.36 -4.54
C LYS A 52 -15.27 6.98 -4.95
N PRO A 53 -15.26 8.00 -5.82
CA PRO A 53 -14.03 8.65 -6.22
C PRO A 53 -13.39 9.43 -5.06
N TYR A 54 -12.09 9.65 -5.13
CA TYR A 54 -11.33 10.40 -4.13
C TYR A 54 -10.21 11.21 -4.77
N ILE A 55 -9.71 12.21 -4.05
CA ILE A 55 -8.58 13.03 -4.48
C ILE A 55 -7.29 12.22 -4.33
N GLN A 56 -6.55 12.08 -5.42
CA GLN A 56 -5.22 11.47 -5.43
C GLN A 56 -4.21 12.52 -5.87
N THR A 57 -3.13 12.65 -5.09
CA THR A 57 -1.99 13.51 -5.42
C THR A 57 -0.81 12.65 -5.87
N ARG A 58 -0.19 13.01 -6.99
CA ARG A 58 1.02 12.38 -7.56
C ARG A 58 2.06 13.42 -7.90
N ALA A 59 3.32 13.00 -8.01
CA ALA A 59 4.39 13.82 -8.56
C ALA A 59 4.42 13.71 -10.08
N LYS A 60 4.51 14.83 -10.80
CA LYS A 60 4.65 14.86 -12.27
C LYS A 60 6.10 14.77 -12.73
N ASN A 61 7.04 15.00 -11.82
CA ASN A 61 8.47 14.95 -12.05
C ASN A 61 9.18 14.30 -10.87
N GLY A 62 10.47 14.03 -11.06
CA GLY A 62 11.32 13.38 -10.07
C GLY A 62 11.83 12.04 -10.57
N ARG A 63 12.82 11.50 -9.87
CA ARG A 63 13.40 10.19 -10.17
C ARG A 63 12.82 9.16 -9.20
N PRO A 64 12.19 8.08 -9.69
CA PRO A 64 11.75 6.98 -8.83
C PRO A 64 12.92 6.47 -7.97
N LEU A 65 12.63 6.22 -6.70
CA LEU A 65 13.60 5.70 -5.74
C LEU A 65 13.95 4.25 -6.09
N ASN A 66 15.14 3.81 -5.70
CA ASN A 66 15.49 2.39 -5.77
C ASN A 66 14.67 1.61 -4.75
N ALA A 67 14.18 0.42 -5.14
CA ALA A 67 13.55 -0.49 -4.20
C ALA A 67 14.63 -1.13 -3.30
N GLY A 68 14.55 -0.89 -1.99
CA GLY A 68 15.41 -1.54 -1.00
C GLY A 68 14.92 -2.95 -0.65
N ARG A 69 13.60 -3.16 -0.65
CA ARG A 69 12.99 -4.49 -0.45
C ARG A 69 11.64 -4.60 -1.16
N VAL A 70 11.17 -5.83 -1.30
CA VAL A 70 9.85 -6.13 -1.84
C VAL A 70 9.05 -6.87 -0.78
N GLU A 71 7.81 -6.46 -0.58
CA GLU A 71 6.86 -7.08 0.32
C GLU A 71 5.64 -7.54 -0.47
N TYR A 72 5.22 -8.78 -0.22
CA TYR A 72 4.00 -9.37 -0.75
C TYR A 72 2.93 -9.30 0.31
N ILE A 73 1.83 -8.63 0.00
CA ILE A 73 0.68 -8.47 0.90
C ILE A 73 -0.33 -9.55 0.55
N LEU A 74 -0.55 -10.47 1.48
CA LEU A 74 -1.50 -11.56 1.33
C LEU A 74 -2.69 -11.38 2.25
N TYR A 75 -3.88 -11.64 1.75
CA TYR A 75 -5.10 -11.71 2.55
C TYR A 75 -5.56 -13.15 2.63
N SER A 76 -6.11 -13.55 3.78
CA SER A 76 -6.73 -14.86 3.93
C SER A 76 -8.03 -14.94 3.13
N HIS A 77 -8.41 -16.17 2.77
CA HIS A 77 -9.67 -16.43 2.10
C HIS A 77 -10.87 -15.85 2.88
N ASP A 78 -10.89 -16.02 4.20
CA ASP A 78 -11.95 -15.51 5.07
C ASP A 78 -12.10 -13.98 4.99
N VAL A 79 -10.98 -13.24 4.96
CA VAL A 79 -11.01 -11.76 4.86
C VAL A 79 -11.52 -11.32 3.49
N LEU A 80 -11.15 -12.02 2.42
CA LEU A 80 -11.61 -11.70 1.07
C LEU A 80 -13.09 -12.02 0.88
N ALA A 81 -13.57 -13.11 1.50
CA ALA A 81 -14.98 -13.50 1.49
C ALA A 81 -15.91 -12.51 2.19
N GLU A 82 -15.39 -11.63 3.08
CA GLU A 82 -16.19 -10.55 3.70
C GLU A 82 -16.83 -9.63 2.64
N ASN A 83 -16.18 -9.46 1.49
CA ASN A 83 -16.57 -8.55 0.42
C ASN A 83 -16.72 -9.21 -0.97
N ASP A 84 -16.67 -10.55 -1.05
CA ASP A 84 -16.63 -11.31 -2.31
C ASP A 84 -15.45 -10.91 -3.22
N GLU A 85 -14.27 -10.70 -2.61
CA GLU A 85 -13.04 -10.26 -3.28
C GLU A 85 -12.06 -11.41 -3.59
N GLN A 86 -12.37 -12.63 -3.21
CA GLN A 86 -11.56 -13.83 -3.47
C GLN A 86 -11.59 -14.20 -4.95
N SER A 87 -10.44 -14.56 -5.52
CA SER A 87 -10.32 -14.94 -6.93
C SER A 87 -10.10 -16.44 -7.14
N THR A 88 -9.78 -17.15 -6.07
CA THR A 88 -9.45 -18.59 -6.07
C THR A 88 -9.92 -19.27 -4.78
N ASP A 89 -9.77 -20.58 -4.71
CA ASP A 89 -9.99 -21.37 -3.47
C ASP A 89 -8.73 -21.46 -2.59
N ALA A 90 -7.73 -20.59 -2.81
CA ALA A 90 -6.50 -20.61 -2.02
C ALA A 90 -6.73 -19.97 -0.64
N GLU A 91 -6.10 -20.54 0.39
CA GLU A 91 -6.15 -20.03 1.77
C GLU A 91 -5.64 -18.60 1.91
N TRP A 92 -4.68 -18.20 1.05
CA TRP A 92 -4.07 -16.87 1.03
C TRP A 92 -3.90 -16.42 -0.41
N GLU A 93 -4.36 -15.21 -0.73
CA GLU A 93 -4.19 -14.61 -2.06
C GLU A 93 -3.31 -13.36 -2.00
N LEU A 94 -2.50 -13.16 -3.04
CA LEU A 94 -1.66 -11.97 -3.20
C LEU A 94 -2.51 -10.78 -3.65
N ILE A 95 -2.64 -9.77 -2.80
CA ILE A 95 -3.49 -8.60 -3.07
C ILE A 95 -2.66 -7.40 -3.56
N SER A 96 -1.43 -7.27 -3.07
CA SER A 96 -0.56 -6.16 -3.44
C SER A 96 0.91 -6.54 -3.34
N VAL A 97 1.72 -5.87 -4.15
CA VAL A 97 3.18 -5.93 -4.08
C VAL A 97 3.71 -4.54 -3.76
N HIS A 98 4.43 -4.42 -2.66
CA HIS A 98 5.07 -3.17 -2.26
C HIS A 98 6.56 -3.23 -2.58
N ALA A 99 7.00 -2.37 -3.48
CA ALA A 99 8.41 -2.06 -3.67
C ALA A 99 8.79 -0.91 -2.73
N ILE A 100 9.38 -1.26 -1.58
CA ILE A 100 9.69 -0.30 -0.52
C ILE A 100 10.97 0.46 -0.88
N PRO A 101 11.00 1.80 -0.78
CA PRO A 101 12.22 2.57 -1.04
C PRO A 101 13.40 2.15 -0.16
N GLU A 102 14.61 2.23 -0.71
CA GLU A 102 15.84 2.05 0.06
C GLU A 102 15.91 3.03 1.24
N GLY A 103 16.28 2.53 2.42
CA GLY A 103 16.35 3.32 3.66
C GLY A 103 15.01 3.59 4.36
N VAL A 104 13.88 3.05 3.85
CA VAL A 104 12.58 3.14 4.51
C VAL A 104 12.27 1.83 5.24
N ASP A 105 12.09 1.86 6.56
CA ASP A 105 11.85 0.65 7.38
C ASP A 105 10.43 0.12 7.28
N LYS A 106 9.42 0.99 7.25
CA LYS A 106 8.00 0.65 7.12
C LYS A 106 7.35 1.61 6.15
N LEU A 107 6.62 1.08 5.17
CA LEU A 107 5.78 1.88 4.29
C LEU A 107 4.38 1.95 4.91
N PRO A 108 3.98 3.07 5.53
CA PRO A 108 2.65 3.18 6.11
C PRO A 108 1.60 3.18 5.00
N MET A 109 0.42 2.62 5.32
CA MET A 109 -0.73 2.71 4.42
C MET A 109 -1.05 4.20 4.12
N GLY A 110 -1.51 4.49 2.91
CA GLY A 110 -1.93 5.83 2.55
C GLY A 110 -3.08 6.32 3.45
N PRO A 111 -3.05 7.56 3.98
CA PRO A 111 -4.10 8.11 4.85
C PRO A 111 -5.49 8.03 4.22
N VAL A 112 -5.60 8.24 2.91
CA VAL A 112 -6.90 8.11 2.21
C VAL A 112 -7.40 6.67 2.25
N THR A 113 -6.51 5.68 2.05
CA THR A 113 -6.87 4.26 2.16
C THR A 113 -7.26 3.90 3.60
N MET A 114 -6.51 4.38 4.60
CA MET A 114 -6.85 4.18 6.01
C MET A 114 -8.25 4.73 6.32
N MET A 115 -8.60 5.91 5.80
CA MET A 115 -9.92 6.54 6.02
C MET A 115 -11.01 5.68 5.41
N ARG A 116 -10.82 5.22 4.17
CA ARG A 116 -11.80 4.38 3.47
C ARG A 116 -12.06 3.08 4.22
N ASN A 117 -10.99 2.44 4.70
CA ASN A 117 -11.05 1.20 5.47
C ASN A 117 -11.76 1.41 6.82
N GLN A 118 -11.45 2.49 7.53
CA GLN A 118 -12.03 2.80 8.84
C GLN A 118 -13.50 3.23 8.77
N LEU A 119 -13.91 3.87 7.67
CA LEU A 119 -15.31 4.24 7.40
C LEU A 119 -16.10 3.15 6.66
N GLU A 120 -15.48 1.98 6.41
CA GLU A 120 -16.11 0.84 5.73
C GLU A 120 -16.75 1.25 4.39
N LEU A 121 -16.06 2.12 3.64
CA LEU A 121 -16.50 2.53 2.31
C LEU A 121 -16.37 1.37 1.31
N PRO A 122 -17.21 1.29 0.26
CA PRO A 122 -17.10 0.25 -0.76
C PRO A 122 -15.67 0.09 -1.31
N GLY A 123 -15.20 -1.16 -1.41
CA GLY A 123 -13.82 -1.53 -1.78
C GLY A 123 -12.77 -1.27 -0.70
N GLY A 124 -13.19 -0.97 0.53
CA GLY A 124 -12.34 -0.85 1.71
C GLY A 124 -12.42 -2.10 2.57
N THR A 125 -11.28 -2.55 3.09
CA THR A 125 -11.23 -3.62 4.08
C THR A 125 -11.42 -3.01 5.46
N LYS A 126 -12.41 -3.47 6.23
CA LYS A 126 -12.69 -2.95 7.57
C LYS A 126 -11.44 -2.97 8.45
N ALA A 127 -11.11 -1.84 9.06
CA ALA A 127 -9.92 -1.68 9.89
C ALA A 127 -10.10 -0.58 10.95
N GLN A 128 -9.31 -0.62 12.02
CA GLN A 128 -9.21 0.48 12.99
C GLN A 128 -7.74 0.83 13.16
N TYR A 129 -7.44 2.13 13.24
CA TYR A 129 -6.08 2.64 13.40
C TYR A 129 -6.03 3.64 14.55
N SER A 130 -4.94 3.61 15.31
CA SER A 130 -4.65 4.58 16.36
C SER A 130 -4.34 5.96 15.79
N SER A 131 -4.48 7.01 16.61
CA SER A 131 -4.08 8.37 16.23
C SER A 131 -2.59 8.47 15.88
N ASP A 132 -1.74 7.65 16.50
CA ASP A 132 -0.30 7.60 16.23
C ASP A 132 -0.03 7.03 14.84
N GLU A 133 -0.69 5.94 14.45
CA GLU A 133 -0.57 5.37 13.10
C GLU A 133 -1.03 6.35 12.02
N TRP A 134 -2.11 7.08 12.29
CA TRP A 134 -2.58 8.16 11.43
C TRP A 134 -1.55 9.28 11.27
N ALA A 135 -0.96 9.73 12.38
CA ALA A 135 0.06 10.79 12.37
C ALA A 135 1.33 10.35 11.64
N GLU A 136 1.78 9.11 11.87
CA GLU A 136 2.93 8.53 11.17
C GLU A 136 2.68 8.43 9.66
N ALA A 137 1.51 7.94 9.26
CA ALA A 137 1.14 7.86 7.85
C ALA A 137 1.14 9.24 7.21
N VAL A 138 0.40 10.21 7.79
CA VAL A 138 0.33 11.57 7.25
C VAL A 138 1.73 12.18 7.13
N ARG A 139 2.56 12.09 8.18
CA ARG A 139 3.93 12.60 8.18
C ARG A 139 4.79 11.97 7.09
N PHE A 140 4.75 10.65 6.94
CA PHE A 140 5.51 9.94 5.92
C PHE A 140 5.12 10.41 4.51
N TRP A 141 3.82 10.49 4.23
CA TRP A 141 3.32 10.88 2.91
C TRP A 141 3.45 12.39 2.61
N GLN A 142 3.93 13.21 3.56
CA GLN A 142 4.42 14.57 3.26
C GLN A 142 5.81 14.58 2.60
N GLN A 143 6.55 13.47 2.67
CA GLN A 143 7.92 13.37 2.18
C GLN A 143 8.03 12.60 0.86
N TYR A 144 6.99 11.86 0.48
CA TYR A 144 6.99 10.99 -0.69
C TYR A 144 5.67 11.07 -1.45
N ALA A 145 5.76 11.00 -2.78
CA ALA A 145 4.61 10.86 -3.67
C ALA A 145 4.89 9.79 -4.72
N ALA A 146 3.85 9.11 -5.20
CA ALA A 146 4.00 8.24 -6.37
C ALA A 146 4.20 9.11 -7.62
N LEU A 147 5.17 8.75 -8.46
CA LEU A 147 5.36 9.36 -9.77
C LEU A 147 4.15 9.03 -10.66
N ASP A 148 3.68 10.04 -11.37
CA ASP A 148 2.71 9.88 -12.42
C ASP A 148 3.42 9.39 -13.69
N ASN A 149 3.02 8.22 -14.18
CA ASN A 149 3.58 7.62 -15.40
C ASN A 149 2.68 7.88 -16.63
N SER A 150 1.66 8.75 -16.47
CA SER A 150 0.69 9.13 -17.50
C SER A 150 1.29 10.04 -18.57
#